data_AF-A0A4P6JYW3-F1
#
_entry.id   AF-A0A4P6JYW3-F1
#
_cell.length_a   1.000
_cell.length_b   1.000
_cell.length_c   1.000
_cell.angle_alpha   90.00
_cell.angle_beta   90.00
_cell.angle_gamma   90.00
#
_symmetry.space_group_name_H-M   'P 1'
#
loop_
_entity.id
_entity.type
_entity.pdbx_description
1 polymer ?
#
loop_
_entity_poly.entity_id
_entity_poly.type
_entity_poly.pdbx_seq_one_letter_code
_entity_poly.pdbx_strand_id
1 'polypeptide(L)'
;MSQERLQEAIRLRSAGQAEQARTILMELLVSKPDDPVLNYQMAWTCDNLGLEHEAIPFYTRAIEHGLSGDDLAEALLGLGSSYRALGEYQRAVEILQRGVAKFPQHRAMQAFLAMALYNHQHYREAMELLLRNLAESSADTSIQHYQKALLFYAPRLDEVDPG
;
A
#
# COMPACT_ATOMS: atom_id res chain seq x y z
N MET A 1 -30.30 -2.88 -1.58
CA MET A 1 -30.04 -1.87 -0.53
C MET A 1 -28.59 -1.81 -0.05
N SER A 2 -28.09 -2.65 0.86
CA SER A 2 -26.72 -2.49 1.42
C SER A 2 -25.60 -2.57 0.36
N GLN A 3 -25.71 -3.49 -0.61
CA GLN A 3 -24.72 -3.63 -1.68
C GLN A 3 -24.74 -2.44 -2.66
N GLU A 4 -25.92 -1.94 -3.03
CA GLU A 4 -26.04 -0.77 -3.93
C GLU A 4 -25.47 0.49 -3.30
N ARG A 5 -25.72 0.69 -2.00
CA ARG A 5 -25.13 1.80 -1.24
C ARG A 5 -23.61 1.70 -1.14
N LEU A 6 -23.07 0.50 -0.97
CA LEU A 6 -21.62 0.27 -0.99
C LEU A 6 -21.03 0.64 -2.36
N GLN A 7 -21.65 0.17 -3.44
CA GLN A 7 -21.20 0.51 -4.80
C GLN A 7 -21.30 2.02 -5.09
N GLU A 8 -22.32 2.68 -4.54
CA GLU A 8 -22.43 4.14 -4.63
C GLU A 8 -21.28 4.84 -3.89
N ALA A 9 -20.97 4.42 -2.67
CA ALA A 9 -19.83 4.98 -1.94
C ALA A 9 -18.50 4.80 -2.71
N ILE A 10 -18.29 3.63 -3.31
CA ILE A 10 -17.10 3.36 -4.13
C ILE A 10 -17.03 4.31 -5.33
N ARG A 11 -18.15 4.49 -6.06
CA ARG A 11 -18.21 5.42 -7.19
C ARG A 11 -17.95 6.87 -6.79
N LEU A 12 -18.56 7.32 -5.69
CA LEU A 12 -18.36 8.67 -5.16
C LEU A 12 -16.90 8.92 -4.81
N ARG A 13 -16.25 7.97 -4.11
CA ARG A 13 -14.81 8.06 -3.82
C ARG A 13 -13.98 8.18 -5.11
N SER A 14 -14.23 7.32 -6.09
CA SER A 14 -13.52 7.34 -7.38
C SER A 14 -13.77 8.62 -8.19
N ALA A 15 -14.91 9.28 -7.99
CA ALA A 15 -15.24 10.57 -8.60
C ALA A 15 -14.67 11.78 -7.84
N GLY A 16 -13.86 11.57 -6.80
CA GLY A 16 -13.31 12.64 -5.95
C GLY A 16 -14.28 13.18 -4.90
N GLN A 17 -15.45 12.57 -4.75
CA GLN A 17 -16.48 12.96 -3.77
C GLN A 17 -16.36 12.12 -2.49
N ALA A 18 -15.15 12.05 -1.94
CA ALA A 18 -14.81 11.14 -0.84
C ALA A 18 -15.58 11.44 0.46
N GLU A 19 -15.97 12.69 0.76
CA GLU A 19 -16.80 12.99 1.94
C GLU A 19 -18.21 12.39 1.85
N GLN A 20 -18.80 12.38 0.65
CA GLN A 20 -20.12 11.77 0.43
C GLN A 20 -20.02 10.25 0.56
N ALA A 21 -18.96 9.65 0.00
CA ALA A 21 -18.66 8.23 0.19
C ALA A 21 -18.52 7.87 1.68
N ARG A 22 -17.78 8.68 2.44
CA ARG A 22 -17.56 8.50 3.88
C ARG A 22 -18.88 8.51 4.65
N THR A 23 -19.79 9.43 4.33
CA THR A 23 -21.11 9.52 4.95
C THR A 23 -21.92 8.23 4.74
N ILE A 24 -21.95 7.72 3.51
CA ILE A 24 -22.64 6.46 3.21
C ILE A 24 -22.01 5.28 3.96
N LEU A 25 -20.67 5.21 4.00
CA LEU A 25 -19.95 4.13 4.67
C LEU A 25 -20.17 4.15 6.18
N MET A 26 -20.19 5.33 6.82
CA MET A 26 -20.54 5.47 8.23
C MET A 26 -21.92 4.88 8.53
N GLU A 27 -22.93 5.20 7.72
CA GLU A 27 -24.27 4.66 7.90
C GLU A 27 -24.33 3.13 7.74
N LEU A 28 -23.59 2.58 6.78
CA LEU A 28 -23.53 1.12 6.59
C LEU A 28 -22.86 0.43 7.78
N LEU A 29 -21.77 1.00 8.30
CA LEU A 29 -21.01 0.48 9.43
C LEU A 29 -21.80 0.49 10.76
N VAL A 30 -22.81 1.36 10.93
CA VAL A 30 -23.71 1.30 12.11
C VAL A 30 -24.36 -0.09 12.24
N SER A 31 -24.77 -0.69 11.12
CA SER A 31 -25.44 -1.99 11.11
C SER A 31 -24.48 -3.18 11.10
N LYS A 32 -23.25 -2.98 10.62
CA LYS A 32 -22.25 -4.02 10.40
C LYS A 32 -20.85 -3.50 10.74
N PRO A 33 -20.57 -3.23 12.02
CA PRO A 33 -19.33 -2.55 12.43
C PRO A 33 -18.07 -3.36 12.15
N ASP A 34 -18.19 -4.69 12.05
CA ASP A 34 -17.09 -5.64 11.83
C ASP A 34 -17.02 -6.19 10.40
N ASP A 35 -17.83 -5.66 9.47
CA ASP A 35 -17.78 -6.13 8.08
C ASP A 35 -16.43 -5.75 7.45
N PRO A 36 -15.62 -6.73 6.99
CA PRO A 36 -14.27 -6.46 6.52
C PRO A 36 -14.23 -5.53 5.32
N VAL A 37 -15.17 -5.70 4.39
CA VAL A 37 -15.23 -4.92 3.15
C VAL A 37 -15.64 -3.48 3.46
N LEU A 38 -16.65 -3.28 4.31
CA LEU A 38 -17.06 -1.92 4.70
C LEU A 38 -15.95 -1.16 5.43
N ASN A 39 -15.24 -1.83 6.34
CA ASN A 39 -14.11 -1.25 7.05
C ASN A 39 -12.97 -0.88 6.07
N TYR A 40 -12.64 -1.76 5.12
CA TYR A 40 -11.65 -1.46 4.09
C TYR A 40 -12.04 -0.26 3.22
N GLN A 41 -13.28 -0.21 2.73
CA GLN A 41 -13.75 0.90 1.89
C GLN A 41 -13.77 2.23 2.67
N MET A 42 -14.09 2.19 3.97
CA MET A 42 -14.01 3.35 4.86
C MET A 42 -12.56 3.82 5.03
N ALA A 43 -11.63 2.90 5.30
CA ALA A 43 -10.22 3.20 5.44
C ALA A 43 -9.64 3.88 4.19
N TRP A 44 -9.89 3.33 3.01
CA TRP A 44 -9.46 3.91 1.73
C TRP A 44 -10.11 5.29 1.50
N THR A 45 -11.34 5.47 1.94
CA THR A 45 -12.01 6.77 1.82
C THR A 45 -11.36 7.82 2.73
N CYS A 46 -10.98 7.45 3.97
CA CYS A 46 -10.21 8.30 4.88
C CYS A 46 -8.83 8.65 4.30
N ASP A 47 -8.11 7.69 3.73
CA ASP A 47 -6.81 7.93 3.06
C ASP A 47 -6.94 8.93 1.89
N ASN A 48 -7.97 8.79 1.05
CA ASN A 48 -8.22 9.73 -0.05
C ASN A 48 -8.53 11.16 0.43
N LEU A 49 -8.96 11.31 1.69
CA LEU A 49 -9.21 12.59 2.35
C LEU A 49 -7.97 13.12 3.11
N GLY A 50 -6.86 12.38 3.15
CA GLY A 50 -5.69 12.72 3.97
C GLY A 50 -5.97 12.62 5.47
N LEU A 51 -6.83 11.67 5.87
CA LEU A 51 -7.19 11.39 7.25
C LEU A 51 -6.53 10.09 7.71
N GLU A 52 -5.19 10.05 7.68
CA GLU A 52 -4.43 8.81 7.90
C GLU A 52 -4.61 8.25 9.32
N HIS A 53 -4.73 9.14 10.31
CA HIS A 53 -5.05 8.74 11.69
C HIS A 53 -6.39 8.01 11.79
N GLU A 54 -7.40 8.43 11.01
CA GLU A 54 -8.71 7.78 10.98
C GLU A 54 -8.70 6.49 10.15
N ALA A 55 -7.90 6.41 9.09
CA ALA A 55 -7.84 5.26 8.21
C ALA A 55 -7.30 3.99 8.90
N ILE A 56 -6.25 4.14 9.72
CA ILE A 56 -5.55 3.03 10.40
C ILE A 56 -6.48 2.06 11.15
N PRO A 57 -7.37 2.51 12.06
CA PRO A 57 -8.25 1.58 12.78
C PRO A 57 -9.20 0.82 11.85
N PHE A 58 -9.67 1.45 10.77
CA PHE A 58 -10.53 0.79 9.79
C PHE A 58 -9.78 -0.26 8.97
N TYR A 59 -8.56 0.02 8.49
CA TYR A 59 -7.74 -1.01 7.83
C TYR A 59 -7.43 -2.18 8.76
N THR A 60 -7.04 -1.87 10.00
CA THR A 60 -6.69 -2.88 11.01
C THR A 60 -7.88 -3.80 11.25
N ARG A 61 -9.07 -3.23 11.48
CA ARG A 61 -10.31 -3.99 11.68
C ARG A 61 -10.67 -4.82 10.45
N ALA A 62 -10.55 -4.28 9.25
CA ALA A 62 -10.80 -5.04 8.02
C ALA A 62 -9.92 -6.30 7.94
N ILE A 63 -8.62 -6.15 8.19
CA ILE A 63 -7.65 -7.24 8.16
C ILE A 63 -7.94 -8.28 9.26
N GLU A 64 -8.20 -7.83 10.48
CA GLU A 64 -8.49 -8.71 11.64
C GLU A 64 -9.78 -9.53 11.46
N HIS A 65 -10.78 -8.96 10.78
CA HIS A 65 -12.06 -9.63 10.54
C HIS A 65 -12.09 -10.46 9.24
N GLY A 66 -10.94 -10.65 8.59
CA GLY A 66 -10.80 -11.65 7.51
C GLY A 66 -10.93 -11.11 6.10
N LEU A 67 -10.60 -9.83 5.87
CA LEU A 67 -10.41 -9.32 4.51
C LEU A 67 -9.39 -10.20 3.76
N SER A 68 -9.67 -10.50 2.50
CA SER A 68 -8.91 -11.47 1.71
C SER A 68 -8.79 -11.06 0.24
N GLY A 69 -8.01 -11.84 -0.53
CA GLY A 69 -7.81 -11.57 -1.96
C GLY A 69 -7.10 -10.24 -2.23
N ASP A 70 -7.47 -9.60 -3.34
CA ASP A 70 -6.88 -8.34 -3.78
C ASP A 70 -7.16 -7.19 -2.82
N ASP A 71 -8.35 -7.16 -2.20
CA ASP A 71 -8.69 -6.17 -1.18
C ASP A 71 -7.75 -6.23 0.03
N LEU A 72 -7.30 -7.43 0.42
CA LEU A 72 -6.29 -7.56 1.48
C LEU A 72 -4.93 -7.00 1.06
N ALA A 73 -4.53 -7.18 -0.20
CA ALA A 73 -3.28 -6.63 -0.71
C ALA A 73 -3.32 -5.09 -0.65
N GLU A 74 -4.40 -4.50 -1.17
CA GLU A 74 -4.60 -3.04 -1.15
C GLU A 74 -4.74 -2.49 0.27
N ALA A 75 -5.41 -3.21 1.19
CA ALA A 75 -5.51 -2.81 2.59
C ALA A 75 -4.15 -2.82 3.31
N LEU A 76 -3.28 -3.79 3.04
CA LEU A 76 -1.93 -3.82 3.61
C LEU A 76 -1.06 -2.70 3.03
N LEU A 77 -1.19 -2.40 1.74
CA LEU A 77 -0.51 -1.26 1.10
C LEU A 77 -0.97 0.06 1.72
N GLY A 78 -2.29 0.27 1.80
CA GLY A 78 -2.92 1.44 2.39
C GLY A 78 -2.49 1.65 3.83
N LEU A 79 -2.66 0.64 4.69
CA LEU A 79 -2.25 0.69 6.09
C LEU A 79 -0.75 1.03 6.27
N GLY A 80 0.11 0.40 5.48
CA GLY A 80 1.53 0.71 5.47
C GLY A 80 1.84 2.15 5.06
N SER A 81 1.13 2.66 4.04
CA SER A 81 1.23 4.04 3.59
C SER A 81 0.74 5.03 4.64
N SER A 82 -0.38 4.77 5.33
CA SER A 82 -0.91 5.63 6.39
C SER A 82 0.09 5.70 7.56
N TYR A 83 0.66 4.57 8.02
CA TYR A 83 1.72 4.59 9.04
C TYR A 83 2.94 5.40 8.60
N ARG A 84 3.36 5.26 7.33
CA ARG A 84 4.50 6.01 6.78
C ARG A 84 4.23 7.51 6.78
N ALA A 85 3.03 7.93 6.37
CA ALA A 85 2.63 9.34 6.34
C ALA A 85 2.64 9.98 7.74
N LEU A 86 2.31 9.21 8.77
CA LEU A 86 2.32 9.65 10.17
C LEU A 86 3.69 9.59 10.85
N GLY A 87 4.74 9.17 10.15
CA GLY A 87 6.08 9.05 10.73
C GLY A 87 6.34 7.73 11.47
N GLU A 88 5.37 6.80 11.48
CA GLU A 88 5.48 5.50 12.15
C GLU A 88 6.22 4.49 11.26
N TYR A 89 7.43 4.83 10.84
CA TYR A 89 8.16 4.14 9.77
C TYR A 89 8.42 2.66 10.06
N GLN A 90 8.73 2.30 11.31
CA GLN A 90 8.93 0.90 11.70
C GLN A 90 7.68 0.06 11.43
N ARG A 91 6.50 0.55 11.85
CA ARG A 91 5.22 -0.14 11.63
C ARG A 91 4.87 -0.19 10.14
N ALA A 92 5.15 0.88 9.40
CA ALA A 92 4.98 0.88 7.95
C ALA A 92 5.80 -0.23 7.27
N VAL A 93 7.09 -0.34 7.63
CA VAL A 93 7.98 -1.40 7.12
C VAL A 93 7.44 -2.79 7.46
N GLU A 94 7.05 -3.04 8.71
CA GLU A 94 6.51 -4.35 9.14
C GLU A 94 5.26 -4.76 8.37
N ILE A 95 4.31 -3.84 8.19
CA ILE A 95 3.06 -4.11 7.47
C ILE A 95 3.35 -4.35 5.97
N LEU A 96 4.20 -3.53 5.36
CA LEU A 96 4.53 -3.65 3.94
C LEU A 96 5.38 -4.90 3.65
N GLN A 97 6.27 -5.30 4.57
CA GLN A 97 7.00 -6.57 4.48
C GLN A 97 6.06 -7.77 4.53
N ARG A 98 5.08 -7.76 5.46
CA ARG A 98 4.04 -8.80 5.50
C ARG A 98 3.24 -8.85 4.20
N GLY A 99 2.91 -7.69 3.65
CA GLY A 99 2.25 -7.55 2.36
C GLY A 99 3.08 -8.17 1.23
N VAL A 100 4.34 -7.77 1.08
CA VAL A 100 5.24 -8.27 0.02
C VAL A 100 5.46 -9.78 0.15
N ALA A 101 5.57 -10.31 1.36
CA ALA A 101 5.67 -11.75 1.60
C ALA A 101 4.42 -12.51 1.15
N LYS A 102 3.22 -11.92 1.34
CA LYS A 102 1.95 -12.53 0.96
C LYS A 102 1.62 -12.35 -0.53
N PHE A 103 2.02 -11.22 -1.11
CA PHE A 103 1.71 -10.81 -2.48
C PHE A 103 3.00 -10.42 -3.23
N PRO A 104 3.91 -11.39 -3.50
CA PRO A 104 5.24 -11.09 -4.03
C PRO A 104 5.23 -10.47 -5.43
N GLN A 105 4.13 -10.58 -6.18
CA GLN A 105 3.98 -9.98 -7.51
C GLN A 105 3.42 -8.55 -7.47
N HIS A 106 3.00 -8.05 -6.30
CA HIS A 106 2.40 -6.73 -6.17
C HIS A 106 3.46 -5.61 -6.21
N ARG A 107 3.83 -5.19 -7.42
CA ARG A 107 4.93 -4.23 -7.67
C ARG A 107 4.74 -2.89 -6.96
N ALA A 108 3.50 -2.38 -6.86
CA ALA A 108 3.27 -1.12 -6.15
C ALA A 108 3.65 -1.23 -4.67
N MET A 109 3.24 -2.30 -3.99
CA MET A 109 3.57 -2.59 -2.59
C MET A 109 5.07 -2.69 -2.35
N GLN A 110 5.83 -3.29 -3.28
CA GLN A 110 7.30 -3.28 -3.23
C GLN A 110 7.88 -1.85 -3.28
N ALA A 111 7.33 -0.98 -4.13
CA ALA A 111 7.74 0.42 -4.19
C ALA A 111 7.36 1.18 -2.89
N PHE A 112 6.19 0.93 -2.32
CA PHE A 112 5.80 1.49 -1.02
C PHE A 112 6.69 1.00 0.12
N LEU A 113 7.08 -0.28 0.12
CA LEU A 113 8.06 -0.82 1.07
C LEU A 113 9.42 -0.10 0.93
N ALA A 114 9.90 0.12 -0.29
CA ALA A 114 11.13 0.88 -0.52
C ALA A 114 11.03 2.31 0.03
N MET A 115 9.91 3.00 -0.17
CA MET A 115 9.68 4.32 0.43
C MET A 115 9.70 4.29 1.97
N ALA A 116 9.05 3.29 2.58
CA ALA A 116 9.05 3.13 4.04
C ALA A 116 10.45 2.80 4.59
N LEU A 117 11.20 1.92 3.92
CA LEU A 117 12.59 1.60 4.24
C LEU A 117 13.48 2.83 4.18
N TYR A 118 13.32 3.67 3.14
CA TYR A 118 14.04 4.94 3.03
C TYR A 118 13.71 5.88 4.19
N ASN A 119 12.43 6.03 4.53
CA ASN A 119 12.02 6.86 5.67
C ASN A 119 12.57 6.30 7.01
N HIS A 120 12.72 4.97 7.09
CA HIS A 120 13.35 4.28 8.21
C HIS A 120 14.88 4.18 8.12
N GLN A 121 15.52 4.95 7.22
CA GLN A 121 16.98 5.04 7.05
C GLN A 121 17.66 3.74 6.56
N HIS A 122 16.89 2.76 6.09
CA HIS A 122 17.41 1.55 5.45
C HIS A 122 17.65 1.82 3.95
N TYR A 123 18.53 2.78 3.66
CA TYR A 123 18.71 3.34 2.31
C TYR A 123 19.16 2.31 1.28
N ARG A 124 20.10 1.43 1.65
CA ARG A 124 20.62 0.37 0.78
C ARG A 124 19.52 -0.60 0.36
N GLU A 125 18.74 -1.10 1.32
CA GLU A 125 17.64 -2.03 1.07
C GLU A 125 16.52 -1.38 0.24
N ALA A 126 16.19 -0.12 0.54
CA ALA A 126 15.22 0.65 -0.22
C ALA A 126 15.62 0.77 -1.69
N MET A 127 16.86 1.17 -1.96
CA MET A 127 17.36 1.36 -3.32
C MET A 127 17.50 0.03 -4.05
N GLU A 128 18.02 -1.01 -3.39
CA GLU A 128 18.10 -2.36 -3.97
C GLU A 128 16.70 -2.84 -4.42
N LEU A 129 15.70 -2.73 -3.55
CA LEU A 129 14.34 -3.16 -3.83
C LEU A 129 13.74 -2.39 -5.02
N LEU A 130 13.96 -1.07 -5.08
CA LEU A 130 13.45 -0.24 -6.16
C LEU A 130 14.13 -0.54 -7.50
N LEU A 131 15.45 -0.76 -7.51
CA LEU A 131 16.20 -1.12 -8.72
C LEU A 131 15.78 -2.49 -9.26
N ARG A 132 15.59 -3.48 -8.38
CA ARG A 132 15.05 -4.79 -8.78
C ARG A 132 13.65 -4.66 -9.37
N ASN A 133 12.77 -3.93 -8.69
CA ASN A 133 11.40 -3.71 -9.17
C ASN A 133 11.40 -3.02 -10.55
N LEU A 134 12.20 -1.96 -10.72
CA LEU A 134 12.35 -1.25 -11.99
C LEU A 134 12.87 -2.16 -13.10
N ALA A 135 13.95 -2.91 -12.84
CA ALA A 135 14.58 -3.78 -13.83
C ALA A 135 13.67 -4.95 -14.25
N GLU A 136 12.81 -5.44 -13.36
CA GLU A 136 11.92 -6.58 -13.63
C GLU A 136 10.56 -6.18 -14.23
N SER A 137 10.12 -4.92 -14.08
CA SER A 137 8.78 -4.48 -14.48
C SER A 137 8.76 -3.46 -15.61
N SER A 138 9.88 -2.81 -15.92
CA SER A 138 9.91 -1.74 -16.91
C SER A 138 9.66 -2.23 -18.34
N ALA A 139 8.75 -1.54 -19.04
CA ALA A 139 8.56 -1.67 -20.48
C ALA A 139 9.49 -0.75 -21.31
N ASP A 140 10.27 0.10 -20.65
CA ASP A 140 11.23 0.99 -21.31
C ASP A 140 12.41 0.19 -21.88
N THR A 141 12.67 0.37 -23.18
CA THR A 141 13.68 -0.42 -23.91
C THR A 141 15.10 -0.13 -23.44
N SER A 142 15.39 1.09 -22.97
CA SER A 142 16.70 1.44 -22.44
C SER A 142 16.95 0.75 -21.09
N ILE A 143 15.94 0.70 -20.21
CA ILE A 143 16.03 -0.03 -18.94
C ILE A 143 16.18 -1.53 -19.19
N GLN A 144 15.45 -2.10 -20.14
CA GLN A 144 15.58 -3.51 -20.51
C GLN A 144 16.97 -3.84 -21.04
N HIS A 145 17.57 -2.95 -21.85
CA HIS A 145 18.95 -3.09 -22.31
C HIS A 145 19.94 -3.17 -21.14
N TYR A 146 19.76 -2.35 -20.11
CA TYR A 146 20.62 -2.32 -18.91
C TYR A 146 20.16 -3.24 -17.77
N GLN A 147 19.13 -4.08 -17.97
CA GLN A 147 18.52 -4.89 -16.91
C GLN A 147 19.55 -5.72 -16.13
N LYS A 148 20.46 -6.42 -16.84
CA LYS A 148 21.50 -7.24 -16.20
C LYS A 148 22.43 -6.42 -15.31
N ALA A 149 22.81 -5.23 -15.76
CA ALA A 149 23.66 -4.33 -14.98
C ALA A 149 22.91 -3.81 -13.75
N LEU A 150 21.66 -3.37 -13.91
CA LEU A 150 20.82 -2.92 -12.80
C LEU A 150 20.67 -4.00 -11.72
N LEU A 151 20.37 -5.24 -12.12
CA LEU A 151 20.27 -6.37 -11.18
C LEU A 151 21.62 -6.76 -10.56
N PHE A 152 22.72 -6.59 -11.29
CA PHE A 152 24.06 -6.85 -10.77
C PHE A 152 24.47 -5.82 -9.70
N TYR A 153 24.20 -4.53 -9.92
CA TYR A 153 24.59 -3.46 -9.01
C TYR A 153 23.59 -3.24 -7.86
N ALA A 154 22.33 -3.65 -8.00
CA ALA A 154 21.31 -3.45 -6.96
C ALA A 154 21.74 -3.92 -5.55
N PRO A 155 22.34 -5.11 -5.34
CA PRO A 155 22.85 -5.51 -4.02
C PRO A 155 24.25 -4.96 -3.69
N ARG A 156 24.89 -4.21 -4.59
CA ARG A 156 26.32 -3.81 -4.54
C ARG A 156 26.52 -2.29 -4.50
N LEU A 157 25.53 -1.56 -4.00
CA LEU A 157 25.53 -0.09 -4.06
C LEU A 157 26.72 0.58 -3.36
N ASP A 158 27.29 -0.08 -2.36
CA ASP A 158 28.45 0.42 -1.60
C ASP A 158 29.78 -0.23 -2.01
N GLU A 159 29.75 -1.17 -2.97
CA GLU A 159 30.98 -1.80 -3.47
C GLU A 159 31.70 -0.81 -4.39
N VAL A 160 32.97 -0.53 -4.08
CA VAL A 160 33.86 0.27 -4.93
C VAL A 160 34.72 -0.71 -5.71
N ASP A 161 34.74 -0.57 -7.04
CA ASP A 161 35.64 -1.36 -7.89
C ASP A 161 37.10 -1.13 -7.44
N PRO A 162 37.82 -2.18 -6.97
CA PRO A 162 39.20 -2.01 -6.55
C PRO A 162 40.18 -1.81 -7.71
N GLY A 163 39.73 -1.96 -8.97
CA GLY A 163 40.58 -1.89 -10.17
C GLY A 163 41.26 -3.20 -10.53
#